data_AF-A0A957H9W8-F1
#
_entry.id   AF-A0A957H9W8-F1
#
_cell.length_a   1.000
_cell.length_b   1.000
_cell.length_c   1.000
_cell.angle_alpha   90.00
_cell.angle_beta   90.00
_cell.angle_gamma   90.00
#
_symmetry.space_group_name_H-M   'P 1'
#
loop_
_entity.id
_entity.type
_entity.pdbx_description
1 polymer ?
#
loop_
_entity_poly.entity_id
_entity_poly.type
_entity_poly.pdbx_seq_one_letter_code
_entity_poly.pdbx_strand_id
1 'polypeptide(L)'
;GLGGILSGGGGSPRINDAENWVLMVEDFQAHALQRELPIPLLYGVDAVHGHNNLFGATIFPHNIGLGATHNPALLQAIGRATAQEMIATGIYWNYAPAVSVPQDIRWGRTYEGYSEDTALVSELATAYLIGLQGDDLAAPDTVLATPKHFVGDGGTVWGSATTNGYRIDQGVTDVDEETLRRIHLPPYEAMIDNGARAIMISYSSWGDSRMHAQRYLITDVLRGELGFDGFIVSDWAAVDQIDPDYAVAVVTAVNAGIDMVMVPYNYARFIDTLTQAVAAGD
;
A
#
# COMPACT_ATOMS: atom_id res chain seq x y z
N GLY A 1 8.08 19.99 -7.15
CA GLY A 1 6.81 19.50 -7.72
C GLY A 1 6.45 18.18 -7.07
N LEU A 2 5.19 17.75 -7.13
CA LEU A 2 4.77 16.45 -6.57
C LEU A 2 5.37 15.28 -7.38
N GLY A 3 5.72 14.19 -6.70
CA GLY A 3 6.23 12.95 -7.33
C GLY A 3 5.14 11.92 -7.64
N GLY A 4 3.99 11.99 -6.98
CA GLY A 4 2.86 11.11 -7.23
C GLY A 4 1.51 11.75 -6.87
N ILE A 5 0.44 11.16 -7.41
CA ILE A 5 -0.96 11.49 -7.15
C ILE A 5 -1.71 10.18 -6.98
N LEU A 6 -2.84 10.19 -6.28
CA LEU A 6 -3.70 9.02 -6.19
C LEU A 6 -5.19 9.33 -6.32
N SER A 7 -5.94 8.28 -6.64
CA SER A 7 -7.36 8.18 -6.34
C SER A 7 -7.57 7.17 -5.22
N GLY A 8 -8.01 7.64 -4.05
CA GLY A 8 -8.45 6.76 -2.96
C GLY A 8 -9.77 6.06 -3.27
N GLY A 9 -10.31 5.29 -2.32
CA GLY A 9 -11.62 4.64 -2.47
C GLY A 9 -12.73 5.65 -2.85
N GLY A 10 -13.38 5.44 -4.00
CA GLY A 10 -14.39 6.36 -4.54
C GLY A 10 -13.85 7.61 -5.25
N GLY A 11 -12.53 7.80 -5.27
CA GLY A 11 -11.87 8.81 -6.10
C GLY A 11 -12.01 8.47 -7.58
N SER A 12 -12.59 9.38 -8.35
CA SER A 12 -12.82 9.22 -9.79
C SER A 12 -12.95 10.58 -10.47
N PRO A 13 -12.74 10.66 -11.80
CA PRO A 13 -13.16 11.82 -12.58
C PRO A 13 -14.67 12.04 -12.48
N ARG A 14 -15.12 13.27 -12.72
CA ARG A 14 -16.54 13.65 -12.61
C ARG A 14 -17.47 12.77 -13.44
N ILE A 15 -17.04 12.41 -14.65
CA ILE A 15 -17.69 11.37 -15.46
C ILE A 15 -16.79 10.15 -15.30
N ASN A 16 -17.31 9.10 -14.65
CA ASN A 16 -16.53 7.90 -14.37
C ASN A 16 -16.66 6.93 -15.55
N ASP A 17 -15.79 7.07 -16.54
CA ASP A 17 -15.59 6.13 -17.64
C ASP A 17 -14.11 6.14 -18.06
N ALA A 18 -13.69 5.15 -18.85
CA ALA A 18 -12.28 4.98 -19.20
C ALA A 18 -11.68 6.20 -19.91
N GLU A 19 -12.43 6.85 -20.81
CA GLU A 19 -11.97 8.02 -21.55
C GLU A 19 -11.68 9.19 -20.60
N ASN A 20 -12.59 9.48 -19.68
CA ASN A 20 -12.41 10.57 -18.71
C ASN A 20 -11.32 10.28 -17.67
N TRP A 21 -11.07 8.99 -17.35
CA TRP A 21 -9.90 8.61 -16.56
C TRP A 21 -8.60 8.92 -17.29
N VAL A 22 -8.48 8.50 -18.56
CA VAL A 22 -7.30 8.79 -19.39
C VAL A 22 -7.06 10.29 -19.49
N LEU A 23 -8.10 11.08 -19.83
CA LEU A 23 -7.98 12.53 -19.93
C LEU A 23 -7.49 13.18 -18.63
N MET A 24 -8.00 12.72 -17.47
CA MET A 24 -7.56 13.23 -16.18
C MET A 24 -6.10 12.88 -15.89
N VAL A 25 -5.69 11.63 -16.12
CA VAL A 25 -4.32 11.17 -15.86
C VAL A 25 -3.32 11.85 -16.80
N GLU A 26 -3.65 11.96 -18.08
CA GLU A 26 -2.84 12.66 -19.08
C GLU A 26 -2.71 14.15 -18.78
N ASP A 27 -3.77 14.81 -18.31
CA ASP A 27 -3.72 16.22 -17.91
C ASP A 27 -2.74 16.43 -16.76
N PHE A 28 -2.81 15.61 -15.70
CA PHE A 28 -1.83 15.67 -14.62
C PHE A 28 -0.41 15.42 -15.13
N GLN A 29 -0.23 14.45 -16.03
CA GLN A 29 1.08 14.14 -16.55
C GLN A 29 1.67 15.26 -17.41
N ALA A 30 0.86 15.86 -18.28
CA ALA A 30 1.25 16.98 -19.12
C ALA A 30 1.72 18.18 -18.27
N HIS A 31 1.03 18.48 -17.17
CA HIS A 31 1.45 19.52 -16.24
C HIS A 31 2.77 19.18 -15.53
N ALA A 32 3.01 17.91 -15.19
CA ALA A 32 4.26 17.49 -14.56
C ALA A 32 5.47 17.61 -15.51
N LEU A 33 5.28 17.31 -16.79
CA LEU A 33 6.33 17.36 -17.81
C LEU A 33 6.68 18.78 -18.28
N GLN A 34 5.89 19.80 -17.91
CA GLN A 34 6.19 21.21 -18.19
C GLN A 34 7.12 21.87 -17.15
N ARG A 35 7.50 21.15 -16.09
CA ARG A 35 8.40 21.64 -15.03
C ARG A 35 9.84 21.76 -15.55
N GLU A 36 10.65 22.58 -14.88
CA GLU A 36 12.08 22.76 -15.21
C GLU A 36 12.84 21.41 -15.25
N LEU A 37 12.55 20.54 -14.26
CA LEU A 37 12.92 19.13 -14.31
C LEU A 37 11.66 18.31 -14.59
N PRO A 38 11.51 17.73 -15.81
CA PRO A 38 10.29 17.07 -16.26
C PRO A 38 10.19 15.64 -15.71
N ILE A 39 10.14 15.51 -14.38
CA ILE A 39 9.95 14.22 -13.71
C ILE A 39 8.47 13.82 -13.81
N PRO A 40 8.16 12.64 -14.38
CA PRO A 40 6.78 12.16 -14.51
C PRO A 40 6.17 11.84 -13.13
N LEU A 41 4.85 11.98 -13.03
CA LEU A 41 4.07 11.57 -11.87
C LEU A 41 3.82 10.06 -11.89
N LEU A 42 3.91 9.44 -10.72
CA LEU A 42 3.34 8.13 -10.48
C LEU A 42 1.88 8.28 -10.02
N TYR A 43 0.92 7.78 -10.81
CA TYR A 43 -0.50 7.81 -10.46
C TYR A 43 -0.91 6.48 -9.82
N GLY A 44 -1.37 6.52 -8.56
CA GLY A 44 -1.77 5.35 -7.79
C GLY A 44 -3.30 5.20 -7.62
N VAL A 45 -3.77 3.96 -7.52
CA VAL A 45 -5.18 3.66 -7.21
C VAL A 45 -5.29 2.36 -6.41
N ASP A 46 -6.35 2.24 -5.60
CA ASP A 46 -6.81 0.96 -5.07
C ASP A 46 -7.56 0.18 -6.16
N ALA A 47 -6.85 -0.72 -6.85
CA ALA A 47 -7.42 -1.72 -7.75
C ALA A 47 -7.29 -3.12 -7.12
N VAL A 48 -7.96 -3.32 -5.99
CA VAL A 48 -7.75 -4.44 -5.05
C VAL A 48 -8.55 -5.71 -5.38
N HIS A 49 -9.52 -5.60 -6.30
CA HIS A 49 -10.31 -6.74 -6.79
C HIS A 49 -10.80 -6.46 -8.22
N GLY A 50 -9.85 -6.05 -9.09
CA GLY A 50 -10.11 -5.40 -10.38
C GLY A 50 -9.91 -3.89 -10.27
N HIS A 51 -10.08 -3.15 -11.37
CA HIS A 51 -9.97 -1.68 -11.35
C HIS A 51 -11.23 -1.04 -10.73
N ASN A 52 -11.48 -1.35 -9.45
CA ASN A 52 -12.78 -1.21 -8.78
C ASN A 52 -13.31 0.23 -8.60
N ASN A 53 -12.51 1.26 -8.86
CA ASN A 53 -12.97 2.65 -8.90
C ASN A 53 -13.55 3.04 -10.28
N LEU A 54 -13.19 2.33 -11.36
CA LEU A 54 -13.67 2.59 -12.72
C LEU A 54 -15.06 1.96 -12.91
N PHE A 55 -16.04 2.77 -13.31
CA PHE A 55 -17.37 2.26 -13.65
C PHE A 55 -17.31 1.36 -14.89
N GLY A 56 -17.88 0.16 -14.80
CA GLY A 56 -17.88 -0.83 -15.88
C GLY A 56 -16.64 -1.72 -15.94
N ALA A 57 -15.66 -1.53 -15.04
CA ALA A 57 -14.53 -2.44 -14.85
C ALA A 57 -14.98 -3.82 -14.35
N THR A 58 -14.16 -4.84 -14.58
CA THR A 58 -14.41 -6.17 -14.01
C THR A 58 -14.21 -6.13 -12.50
N ILE A 59 -15.20 -6.63 -11.76
CA ILE A 59 -15.11 -6.79 -10.30
C ILE A 59 -14.92 -8.26 -9.97
N PHE A 60 -13.74 -8.61 -9.51
CA PHE A 60 -13.39 -9.96 -9.06
C PHE A 60 -13.88 -10.21 -7.63
N PRO A 61 -14.02 -11.48 -7.21
CA PRO A 61 -14.21 -11.81 -5.80
C PRO A 61 -13.10 -11.19 -4.94
N HIS A 62 -13.44 -10.75 -3.72
CA HIS A 62 -12.43 -10.31 -2.77
C HIS A 62 -11.55 -11.47 -2.30
N ASN A 63 -10.40 -11.11 -1.70
CA ASN A 63 -9.30 -12.00 -1.39
C ASN A 63 -9.70 -13.21 -0.55
N ILE A 64 -10.62 -13.10 0.42
CA ILE A 64 -11.11 -14.26 1.18
C ILE A 64 -11.73 -15.34 0.27
N GLY A 65 -12.48 -14.92 -0.75
CA GLY A 65 -13.08 -15.83 -1.74
C GLY A 65 -12.04 -16.40 -2.70
N LEU A 66 -11.04 -15.60 -3.08
CA LEU A 66 -9.91 -16.06 -3.89
C LEU A 66 -9.01 -17.03 -3.13
N GLY A 67 -8.81 -16.82 -1.83
CA GLY A 67 -8.11 -17.71 -0.92
C GLY A 67 -8.71 -19.10 -0.89
N ALA A 68 -10.04 -19.18 -0.79
CA ALA A 68 -10.78 -20.43 -0.82
C ALA A 68 -10.61 -21.25 -2.12
N THR A 69 -10.06 -20.66 -3.19
CA THR A 69 -9.78 -21.37 -4.45
C THR A 69 -8.49 -22.19 -4.41
N HIS A 70 -7.54 -21.83 -3.53
CA HIS A 70 -6.17 -22.39 -3.51
C HIS A 70 -5.54 -22.48 -4.91
N ASN A 71 -5.75 -21.45 -5.74
CA ASN A 71 -5.37 -21.48 -7.16
C ASN A 71 -4.47 -20.30 -7.53
N PRO A 72 -3.14 -20.44 -7.36
CA PRO A 72 -2.18 -19.39 -7.72
C PRO A 72 -2.26 -18.97 -9.20
N ALA A 73 -2.48 -19.92 -10.12
CA ALA A 73 -2.61 -19.62 -11.54
C ALA A 73 -3.83 -18.72 -11.83
N LEU A 74 -4.93 -18.89 -11.10
CA LEU A 74 -6.07 -17.98 -11.16
C LEU A 74 -5.69 -16.58 -10.66
N LEU A 75 -4.98 -16.47 -9.52
CA LEU A 75 -4.56 -15.17 -8.98
C LEU A 75 -3.64 -14.43 -9.93
N GLN A 76 -2.71 -15.13 -10.59
CA GLN A 76 -1.86 -14.55 -11.63
C GLN A 76 -2.66 -14.04 -12.82
N ALA A 77 -3.66 -14.81 -13.29
CA ALA A 77 -4.55 -14.38 -14.37
C ALA A 77 -5.39 -13.14 -13.98
N ILE A 78 -5.87 -13.08 -12.73
CA ILE A 78 -6.60 -11.91 -12.19
C ILE A 78 -5.68 -10.69 -12.10
N GLY A 79 -4.44 -10.85 -11.62
CA GLY A 79 -3.45 -9.78 -11.60
C GLY A 79 -3.19 -9.24 -13.00
N ARG A 80 -3.00 -10.13 -13.98
CA ARG A 80 -2.80 -9.77 -15.39
C ARG A 80 -3.97 -9.01 -15.99
N ALA A 81 -5.20 -9.45 -15.73
CA ALA A 81 -6.41 -8.76 -16.19
C ALA A 81 -6.57 -7.39 -15.51
N THR A 82 -6.31 -7.30 -14.20
CA THR A 82 -6.35 -6.04 -13.44
C THR A 82 -5.35 -5.04 -14.01
N ALA A 83 -4.11 -5.47 -14.29
CA ALA A 83 -3.10 -4.61 -14.91
C ALA A 83 -3.55 -4.08 -16.28
N GLN A 84 -4.17 -4.91 -17.12
CA GLN A 84 -4.70 -4.47 -18.41
C GLN A 84 -5.78 -3.40 -18.27
N GLU A 85 -6.71 -3.55 -17.32
CA GLU A 85 -7.77 -2.56 -17.10
C GLU A 85 -7.22 -1.23 -16.53
N MET A 86 -6.19 -1.29 -15.67
CA MET A 86 -5.53 -0.09 -15.15
C MET A 86 -4.72 0.66 -16.22
N ILE A 87 -4.01 -0.07 -17.07
CA ILE A 87 -3.23 0.53 -18.16
C ILE A 87 -4.17 1.19 -19.18
N ALA A 88 -5.36 0.64 -19.38
CA ALA A 88 -6.40 1.26 -20.22
C ALA A 88 -6.89 2.62 -19.70
N THR A 89 -6.62 2.96 -18.43
CA THR A 89 -6.90 4.28 -17.83
C THR A 89 -5.64 5.13 -17.62
N GLY A 90 -4.48 4.67 -18.11
CA GLY A 90 -3.20 5.37 -17.97
C GLY A 90 -2.54 5.23 -16.60
N ILE A 91 -3.02 4.31 -15.75
CA ILE A 91 -2.56 4.14 -14.37
C ILE A 91 -1.61 2.95 -14.26
N TYR A 92 -0.42 3.18 -13.68
CA TYR A 92 0.67 2.20 -13.60
C TYR A 92 1.08 1.83 -12.16
N TRP A 93 0.32 2.25 -11.14
CA TRP A 93 0.60 1.91 -9.75
C TRP A 93 -0.66 1.46 -9.00
N ASN A 94 -0.62 0.23 -8.48
CA ASN A 94 -1.70 -0.39 -7.72
C ASN A 94 -1.34 -0.52 -6.24
N TYR A 95 -2.29 -0.16 -5.36
CA TYR A 95 -2.21 -0.42 -3.92
C TYR A 95 -2.68 -1.85 -3.58
N ALA A 96 -2.11 -2.85 -4.25
CA ALA A 96 -2.42 -4.26 -4.06
C ALA A 96 -1.17 -5.12 -4.34
N PRO A 97 -1.07 -6.36 -3.81
CA PRO A 97 -2.07 -7.07 -3.01
C PRO A 97 -2.08 -6.65 -1.52
N ALA A 98 -3.23 -6.80 -0.87
CA ALA A 98 -3.26 -6.90 0.59
C ALA A 98 -2.74 -8.29 0.99
N VAL A 99 -1.65 -8.32 1.75
CA VAL A 99 -0.98 -9.54 2.24
C VAL A 99 -1.22 -9.75 3.74
N SER A 100 -2.26 -9.10 4.27
CA SER A 100 -2.72 -9.28 5.64
C SER A 100 -3.03 -10.75 5.91
N VAL A 101 -2.68 -11.21 7.11
CA VAL A 101 -3.01 -12.57 7.61
C VAL A 101 -3.99 -12.40 8.77
N PRO A 102 -5.32 -12.35 8.53
CA PRO A 102 -6.30 -12.09 9.58
C PRO A 102 -6.27 -13.18 10.64
N GLN A 103 -6.19 -12.81 11.91
CA GLN A 103 -6.24 -13.72 13.07
C GLN A 103 -7.52 -13.56 13.89
N ASP A 104 -8.34 -12.54 13.56
CA ASP A 104 -9.63 -12.29 14.19
C ASP A 104 -10.65 -11.85 13.13
N ILE A 105 -11.62 -12.72 12.83
CA ILE A 105 -12.65 -12.49 11.80
C ILE A 105 -13.58 -11.30 12.08
N ARG A 106 -13.53 -10.72 13.29
CA ARG A 106 -14.26 -9.49 13.63
C ARG A 106 -13.60 -8.25 13.02
N TRP A 107 -12.38 -8.36 12.50
CA TRP A 107 -11.72 -7.27 11.79
C TRP A 107 -12.50 -6.91 10.53
N GLY A 108 -12.80 -5.62 10.34
CA GLY A 108 -13.59 -5.13 9.21
C GLY A 108 -12.96 -5.40 7.84
N ARG A 109 -11.64 -5.65 7.79
CA ARG A 109 -10.90 -5.94 6.56
C ARG A 109 -10.54 -7.42 6.41
N THR A 110 -11.17 -8.32 7.19
CA THR A 110 -10.96 -9.77 7.07
C THR A 110 -11.14 -10.27 5.63
N TYR A 111 -12.08 -9.69 4.88
CA TYR A 111 -12.34 -10.07 3.49
C TYR A 111 -11.20 -9.70 2.51
N GLU A 112 -10.31 -8.79 2.91
CA GLU A 112 -9.13 -8.38 2.14
C GLU A 112 -7.93 -9.30 2.38
N GLY A 113 -7.94 -10.12 3.42
CA GLY A 113 -6.95 -11.19 3.61
C GLY A 113 -7.32 -12.44 2.81
N TYR A 114 -6.34 -13.12 2.22
CA TYR A 114 -6.58 -14.38 1.50
C TYR A 114 -6.90 -15.53 2.46
N SER A 115 -6.23 -15.58 3.61
CA SER A 115 -6.36 -16.66 4.59
C SER A 115 -5.79 -16.25 5.96
N GLU A 116 -6.16 -16.96 7.01
CA GLU A 116 -5.47 -16.94 8.30
C GLU A 116 -4.12 -17.71 8.27
N ASP A 117 -3.88 -18.49 7.21
CA ASP A 117 -2.65 -19.24 6.96
C ASP A 117 -1.65 -18.42 6.13
N THR A 118 -0.51 -18.10 6.76
CA THR A 118 0.58 -17.30 6.17
C THR A 118 1.20 -17.94 4.92
N ALA A 119 1.26 -19.29 4.85
CA ALA A 119 1.83 -19.96 3.68
C ALA A 119 0.93 -19.79 2.45
N LEU A 120 -0.39 -19.92 2.64
CA LEU A 120 -1.37 -19.72 1.57
C LEU A 120 -1.42 -18.25 1.13
N VAL A 121 -1.34 -17.30 2.07
CA VAL A 121 -1.25 -15.87 1.75
C VAL A 121 -0.02 -15.59 0.89
N SER A 122 1.15 -16.12 1.30
CA SER A 122 2.41 -15.95 0.58
C SER A 122 2.33 -16.48 -0.85
N GLU A 123 1.79 -17.69 -1.04
CA GLU A 123 1.65 -18.31 -2.37
C GLU A 123 0.71 -17.51 -3.30
N LEU A 124 -0.49 -17.19 -2.81
CA LEU A 124 -1.52 -16.55 -3.63
C LEU A 124 -1.22 -15.08 -3.95
N ALA A 125 -0.74 -14.33 -2.96
CA ALA A 125 -0.36 -12.94 -3.17
C ALA A 125 0.83 -12.80 -4.13
N THR A 126 1.79 -13.75 -4.08
CA THR A 126 2.96 -13.74 -4.97
C THR A 126 2.52 -13.93 -6.41
N ALA A 127 1.61 -14.88 -6.64
CA ALA A 127 1.05 -15.10 -7.97
C ALA A 127 0.31 -13.87 -8.51
N TYR A 128 -0.46 -13.18 -7.66
CA TYR A 128 -1.11 -11.91 -8.04
C TYR A 128 -0.09 -10.81 -8.36
N LEU A 129 0.96 -10.66 -7.56
CA LEU A 129 2.06 -9.71 -7.79
C LEU A 129 2.75 -9.96 -9.14
N ILE A 130 3.07 -11.22 -9.46
CA ILE A 130 3.65 -11.60 -10.76
C ILE A 130 2.67 -11.26 -11.90
N GLY A 131 1.37 -11.46 -11.70
CA GLY A 131 0.34 -11.08 -12.67
C GLY A 131 0.33 -9.58 -12.99
N LEU A 132 0.55 -8.73 -11.97
CA LEU A 132 0.62 -7.27 -12.13
C LEU A 132 1.94 -6.81 -12.77
N GLN A 133 3.07 -7.29 -12.25
CA GLN A 133 4.39 -6.75 -12.58
C GLN A 133 5.07 -7.44 -13.77
N GLY A 134 4.59 -8.63 -14.18
CA GLY A 134 5.25 -9.44 -15.21
C GLY A 134 6.69 -9.82 -14.84
N ASP A 135 7.47 -10.22 -15.85
CA ASP A 135 8.90 -10.54 -15.69
C ASP A 135 9.80 -9.28 -15.74
N ASP A 136 9.27 -8.18 -16.29
CA ASP A 136 9.95 -6.89 -16.40
C ASP A 136 8.96 -5.76 -16.09
N LEU A 137 9.11 -5.16 -14.92
CA LEU A 137 8.25 -4.06 -14.46
C LEU A 137 8.33 -2.81 -15.35
N ALA A 138 9.38 -2.66 -16.16
CA ALA A 138 9.50 -1.56 -17.11
C ALA A 138 8.73 -1.79 -18.42
N ALA A 139 8.14 -2.97 -18.62
CA ALA A 139 7.35 -3.26 -19.79
C ALA A 139 6.08 -2.37 -19.84
N PRO A 140 5.60 -2.00 -21.04
CA PRO A 140 4.46 -1.11 -21.18
C PRO A 140 3.13 -1.74 -20.74
N ASP A 141 3.12 -3.06 -20.55
CA ASP A 141 1.95 -3.83 -20.15
C ASP A 141 2.00 -4.24 -18.67
N THR A 142 2.85 -3.67 -17.84
CA THR A 142 2.97 -4.02 -16.41
C THR A 142 2.58 -2.87 -15.48
N VAL A 143 2.17 -3.21 -14.26
CA VAL A 143 1.74 -2.27 -13.21
C VAL A 143 2.53 -2.54 -11.94
N LEU A 144 3.02 -1.48 -11.30
CA LEU A 144 3.69 -1.54 -10.00
C LEU A 144 2.72 -2.02 -8.91
N ALA A 145 3.06 -3.12 -8.25
CA ALA A 145 2.33 -3.65 -7.11
C ALA A 145 2.81 -3.03 -5.79
N THR A 146 1.94 -3.01 -4.79
CA THR A 146 2.23 -2.54 -3.42
C THR A 146 1.69 -3.54 -2.40
N PRO A 147 2.49 -4.51 -1.92
CA PRO A 147 2.14 -5.34 -0.79
C PRO A 147 1.80 -4.49 0.44
N LYS A 148 0.65 -4.77 1.06
CA LYS A 148 0.13 -3.97 2.19
C LYS A 148 -0.61 -4.80 3.26
N HIS A 149 -0.68 -4.36 4.52
CA HIS A 149 0.01 -3.20 5.09
C HIS A 149 1.08 -3.67 6.09
N PHE A 150 2.31 -3.19 5.90
CA PHE A 150 3.48 -3.63 6.65
C PHE A 150 3.47 -3.02 8.07
N VAL A 151 3.45 -3.81 9.14
CA VAL A 151 3.19 -5.25 9.20
C VAL A 151 2.29 -5.59 10.37
N GLY A 152 1.60 -6.73 10.28
CA GLY A 152 0.78 -7.26 11.36
C GLY A 152 -0.62 -6.65 11.45
N ASP A 153 -1.10 -5.94 10.43
CA ASP A 153 -2.46 -5.37 10.37
C ASP A 153 -3.58 -6.40 10.68
N GLY A 154 -3.45 -7.64 10.18
CA GLY A 154 -4.39 -8.72 10.44
C GLY A 154 -4.33 -9.32 11.85
N GLY A 155 -3.36 -8.93 12.68
CA GLY A 155 -3.13 -9.44 14.04
C GLY A 155 -3.65 -8.54 15.16
N THR A 156 -4.37 -7.45 14.85
CA THR A 156 -4.79 -6.49 15.87
C THR A 156 -5.84 -7.06 16.82
N VAL A 157 -5.74 -6.73 18.10
CA VAL A 157 -6.59 -7.33 19.15
C VAL A 157 -7.87 -6.51 19.38
N TRP A 158 -8.97 -7.19 19.70
CA TRP A 158 -10.23 -6.52 20.02
C TRP A 158 -10.11 -5.54 21.21
N GLY A 159 -10.66 -4.35 21.04
CA GLY A 159 -10.67 -3.26 22.02
C GLY A 159 -9.41 -2.40 22.03
N SER A 160 -8.40 -2.71 21.21
CA SER A 160 -7.12 -1.97 21.19
C SER A 160 -7.12 -0.72 20.31
N ALA A 161 -8.08 -0.59 19.39
CA ALA A 161 -8.16 0.56 18.51
C ALA A 161 -8.51 1.84 19.26
N THR A 162 -7.73 2.90 19.01
CA THR A 162 -7.91 4.23 19.61
C THR A 162 -8.43 5.27 18.62
N THR A 163 -8.66 4.88 17.37
CA THR A 163 -9.06 5.75 16.26
C THR A 163 -10.47 5.44 15.78
N ASN A 164 -11.19 6.47 15.32
CA ASN A 164 -12.46 6.39 14.58
C ASN A 164 -13.56 5.51 15.20
N GLY A 165 -13.51 5.25 16.51
CA GLY A 165 -14.46 4.39 17.20
C GLY A 165 -14.40 2.91 16.80
N TYR A 166 -13.35 2.47 16.10
CA TYR A 166 -13.14 1.07 15.74
C TYR A 166 -12.97 0.20 16.99
N ARG A 167 -13.09 -1.11 16.80
CA ARG A 167 -12.83 -2.11 17.85
C ARG A 167 -11.58 -2.93 17.57
N ILE A 168 -11.20 -3.14 16.31
CA ILE A 168 -10.03 -3.93 15.91
C ILE A 168 -9.19 -3.17 14.89
N ASP A 169 -9.83 -2.58 13.88
CA ASP A 169 -9.12 -1.91 12.80
C ASP A 169 -8.23 -0.76 13.31
N GLN A 170 -7.02 -0.65 12.75
CA GLN A 170 -5.97 0.28 13.21
C GLN A 170 -5.56 0.13 14.69
N GLY A 171 -5.86 -1.04 15.28
CA GLY A 171 -5.53 -1.38 16.65
C GLY A 171 -4.07 -1.79 16.87
N VAL A 172 -3.85 -2.48 17.98
CA VAL A 172 -2.55 -2.97 18.41
C VAL A 172 -2.45 -4.46 18.13
N THR A 173 -1.39 -4.85 17.42
CA THR A 173 -0.94 -6.22 17.32
C THR A 173 -0.05 -6.50 18.52
N ASP A 174 -0.58 -7.26 19.48
CA ASP A 174 0.04 -7.49 20.80
C ASP A 174 0.58 -8.93 20.90
N VAL A 175 1.72 -9.17 20.26
CA VAL A 175 2.41 -10.46 20.20
C VAL A 175 3.91 -10.27 20.35
N ASP A 176 4.63 -11.31 20.76
CA ASP A 176 6.10 -11.30 20.72
C ASP A 176 6.64 -11.23 19.28
N GLU A 177 7.90 -10.82 19.14
CA GLU A 177 8.52 -10.67 17.83
C GLU A 177 8.62 -11.98 17.06
N GLU A 178 8.85 -13.10 17.75
CA GLU A 178 8.85 -14.43 17.14
C GLU A 178 7.52 -14.73 16.45
N THR A 179 6.40 -14.43 17.10
CA THR A 179 5.06 -14.60 16.55
C THR A 179 4.78 -13.61 15.43
N LEU A 180 5.15 -12.33 15.58
CA LEU A 180 5.01 -11.32 14.53
C LEU A 180 5.73 -11.79 13.25
N ARG A 181 6.98 -12.22 13.39
CA ARG A 181 7.82 -12.70 12.29
C ARG A 181 7.32 -14.00 11.69
N ARG A 182 6.84 -14.94 12.50
CA ARG A 182 6.36 -16.23 12.01
C ARG A 182 5.04 -16.12 11.25
N ILE A 183 4.16 -15.20 11.63
CA ILE A 183 2.80 -15.10 11.07
C ILE A 183 2.72 -14.02 9.98
N HIS A 184 3.23 -12.82 10.24
CA HIS A 184 2.91 -11.64 9.43
C HIS A 184 4.02 -11.19 8.49
N LEU A 185 5.27 -11.63 8.71
CA LEU A 185 6.41 -11.29 7.86
C LEU A 185 6.59 -12.17 6.60
N PRO A 186 6.28 -13.48 6.58
CA PRO A 186 6.58 -14.35 5.44
C PRO A 186 5.97 -13.89 4.11
N PRO A 187 4.74 -13.31 4.06
CA PRO A 187 4.22 -12.79 2.81
C PRO A 187 5.09 -11.67 2.23
N TYR A 188 5.69 -10.81 3.06
CA TYR A 188 6.57 -9.74 2.60
C TYR A 188 7.90 -10.27 2.07
N GLU A 189 8.50 -11.26 2.74
CA GLU A 189 9.69 -11.96 2.24
C GLU A 189 9.42 -12.53 0.85
N ALA A 190 8.31 -13.25 0.67
CA ALA A 190 7.92 -13.80 -0.61
C ALA A 190 7.69 -12.72 -1.68
N MET A 191 7.06 -11.59 -1.35
CA MET A 191 6.85 -10.50 -2.30
C MET A 191 8.18 -9.83 -2.71
N ILE A 192 9.11 -9.63 -1.77
CA ILE A 192 10.42 -9.02 -2.03
C ILE A 192 11.24 -9.94 -2.95
N ASP A 193 11.29 -11.23 -2.64
CA ASP A 193 11.98 -12.25 -3.45
C ASP A 193 11.44 -12.33 -4.88
N ASN A 194 10.17 -11.95 -5.09
CA ASN A 194 9.51 -11.93 -6.39
C ASN A 194 9.39 -10.53 -7.01
N GLY A 195 10.18 -9.57 -6.51
CA GLY A 195 10.40 -8.30 -7.19
C GLY A 195 9.43 -7.17 -6.82
N ALA A 196 8.80 -7.20 -5.66
CA ALA A 196 8.08 -6.02 -5.15
C ALA A 196 9.00 -4.78 -5.14
N ARG A 197 8.45 -3.62 -5.52
CA ARG A 197 9.18 -2.33 -5.57
C ARG A 197 8.51 -1.20 -4.80
N ALA A 198 7.33 -1.45 -4.23
CA ALA A 198 6.66 -0.55 -3.30
C ALA A 198 6.09 -1.37 -2.15
N ILE A 199 6.13 -0.86 -0.91
CA ILE A 199 5.44 -1.45 0.26
C ILE A 199 4.70 -0.35 1.01
N MET A 200 3.46 -0.62 1.41
CA MET A 200 2.66 0.33 2.19
C MET A 200 2.67 -0.03 3.67
N ILE A 201 2.91 0.96 4.53
CA ILE A 201 2.96 0.78 5.99
C ILE A 201 1.55 0.80 6.62
N SER A 202 1.29 -0.08 7.58
CA SER A 202 0.03 -0.23 8.31
C SER A 202 -0.27 0.92 9.26
N TYR A 203 -1.56 1.26 9.46
CA TYR A 203 -1.97 2.13 10.57
C TYR A 203 -1.79 1.50 11.96
N SER A 204 -1.75 0.17 12.03
CA SER A 204 -1.70 -0.56 13.30
C SER A 204 -0.44 -0.23 14.10
N SER A 205 -0.48 -0.56 15.38
CA SER A 205 0.70 -0.55 16.25
C SER A 205 1.20 -1.98 16.48
N TRP A 206 2.48 -2.11 16.82
CA TRP A 206 3.02 -3.30 17.48
C TRP A 206 3.55 -2.85 18.83
N GLY A 207 2.99 -3.41 19.90
CA GLY A 207 3.15 -2.84 21.23
C GLY A 207 2.60 -1.41 21.31
N ASP A 208 3.39 -0.48 21.83
CA ASP A 208 3.00 0.91 22.08
C ASP A 208 3.30 1.87 20.91
N SER A 209 3.97 1.41 19.85
CA SER A 209 4.42 2.26 18.76
C SER A 209 3.70 1.97 17.44
N ARG A 210 3.21 3.05 16.80
CA ARG A 210 2.56 3.06 15.49
C ARG A 210 3.51 2.52 14.43
N MET A 211 3.05 1.71 13.49
CA MET A 211 3.90 1.17 12.42
C MET A 211 4.62 2.27 11.64
N HIS A 212 3.96 3.40 11.33
CA HIS A 212 4.61 4.54 10.66
C HIS A 212 5.74 5.21 11.47
N ALA A 213 5.92 4.90 12.76
CA ALA A 213 7.02 5.37 13.60
C ALA A 213 8.06 4.27 13.93
N GLN A 214 7.87 3.04 13.42
CA GLN A 214 8.68 1.89 13.81
C GLN A 214 9.96 1.78 12.97
N ARG A 215 10.96 2.60 13.30
CA ARG A 215 12.28 2.55 12.64
C ARG A 215 12.89 1.16 12.65
N TYR A 216 12.74 0.41 13.74
CA TYR A 216 13.23 -0.96 13.83
C TYR A 216 12.65 -1.84 12.72
N LEU A 217 11.32 -1.89 12.59
CA LEU A 217 10.67 -2.74 11.60
C LEU A 217 10.84 -2.22 10.16
N ILE A 218 10.77 -0.90 9.95
CA ILE A 218 10.84 -0.29 8.62
C ILE A 218 12.28 -0.24 8.08
N THR A 219 13.24 0.21 8.89
CA THR A 219 14.62 0.36 8.44
C THR A 219 15.44 -0.89 8.73
N ASP A 220 15.48 -1.35 9.98
CA ASP A 220 16.42 -2.41 10.36
C ASP A 220 15.95 -3.79 9.84
N VAL A 221 14.65 -4.09 9.93
CA VAL A 221 14.08 -5.36 9.43
C VAL A 221 13.77 -5.29 7.93
N LEU A 222 12.86 -4.42 7.49
CA LEU A 222 12.40 -4.44 6.10
C LEU A 222 13.51 -4.09 5.09
N ARG A 223 14.27 -3.01 5.32
CA ARG A 223 15.39 -2.67 4.41
C ARG A 223 16.66 -3.45 4.71
N GLY A 224 17.00 -3.60 5.99
CA GLY A 224 18.25 -4.22 6.41
C GLY A 224 18.22 -5.74 6.25
N GLU A 225 17.38 -6.41 7.04
CA GLU A 225 17.31 -7.88 7.08
C GLU A 225 16.69 -8.48 5.82
N LEU A 226 15.53 -7.97 5.40
CA LEU A 226 14.82 -8.50 4.22
C LEU A 226 15.36 -7.94 2.89
N GLY A 227 16.24 -6.93 2.94
CA GLY A 227 16.88 -6.39 1.75
C GLY A 227 15.96 -5.63 0.79
N PHE A 228 14.83 -5.08 1.27
CA PHE A 228 13.91 -4.33 0.40
C PHE A 228 14.56 -3.07 -0.16
N ASP A 229 14.68 -3.01 -1.49
CA ASP A 229 15.36 -1.96 -2.25
C ASP A 229 14.40 -1.01 -3.01
N GLY A 230 13.08 -1.23 -2.86
CA GLY A 230 12.05 -0.35 -3.39
C GLY A 230 11.74 0.84 -2.48
N PHE A 231 10.62 1.51 -2.76
CA PHE A 231 10.15 2.63 -1.94
C PHE A 231 9.04 2.25 -0.95
N ILE A 232 9.03 2.92 0.18
CA ILE A 232 8.07 2.71 1.27
C ILE A 232 7.08 3.87 1.26
N VAL A 233 5.79 3.55 1.14
CA VAL A 233 4.70 4.53 1.12
C VAL A 233 3.89 4.47 2.42
N SER A 234 3.47 5.62 2.95
CA SER A 234 2.51 5.64 4.05
C SER A 234 1.10 5.26 3.57
N ASP A 235 0.24 4.84 4.50
CA ASP A 235 -1.20 4.80 4.25
C ASP A 235 -1.77 6.23 4.36
N TRP A 236 -3.04 6.40 3.99
CA TRP A 236 -3.73 7.68 3.85
C TRP A 236 -3.71 8.51 5.14
N ALA A 237 -2.99 9.63 5.16
CA ALA A 237 -2.83 10.47 6.36
C ALA A 237 -2.40 9.70 7.62
N ALA A 238 -1.71 8.57 7.47
CA ALA A 238 -1.34 7.72 8.59
C ALA A 238 -0.22 8.33 9.45
N VAL A 239 0.65 9.14 8.84
CA VAL A 239 1.67 9.93 9.54
C VAL A 239 1.02 10.82 10.60
N ASP A 240 -0.12 11.45 10.29
CA ASP A 240 -0.86 12.32 11.20
C ASP A 240 -1.33 11.60 12.49
N GLN A 241 -1.32 10.25 12.53
CA GLN A 241 -1.70 9.46 13.71
C GLN A 241 -0.52 9.10 14.63
N ILE A 242 0.70 9.50 14.28
CA ILE A 242 1.90 9.25 15.09
C ILE A 242 1.93 10.14 16.33
N ASP A 243 1.77 11.46 16.14
CA ASP A 243 1.87 12.47 17.19
C ASP A 243 0.90 13.62 16.92
N PRO A 244 0.25 14.21 17.96
CA PRO A 244 -0.58 15.40 17.79
C PRO A 244 0.18 16.62 17.24
N ASP A 245 1.49 16.72 17.49
CA ASP A 245 2.37 17.66 16.79
C ASP A 245 2.76 17.09 15.42
N TYR A 246 2.21 17.71 14.37
CA TYR A 246 2.45 17.28 13.00
C TYR A 246 3.93 17.36 12.58
N ALA A 247 4.72 18.29 13.14
CA ALA A 247 6.14 18.36 12.83
C ALA A 247 6.88 17.13 13.39
N VAL A 248 6.57 16.76 14.64
CA VAL A 248 7.09 15.55 15.27
C VAL A 248 6.66 14.31 14.48
N ALA A 249 5.39 14.24 14.07
CA ALA A 249 4.87 13.13 13.27
C ALA A 249 5.62 12.97 11.93
N VAL A 250 5.81 14.06 11.19
CA VAL A 250 6.52 14.05 9.89
C VAL A 250 7.97 13.61 10.06
N VAL A 251 8.70 14.21 11.01
CA VAL A 251 10.10 13.86 11.28
C VAL A 251 10.22 12.40 11.69
N THR A 252 9.37 11.94 12.60
CA THR A 252 9.37 10.55 13.08
C THR A 252 9.13 9.56 11.94
N ALA A 253 8.14 9.82 11.08
CA ALA A 253 7.81 8.97 9.94
C ALA A 253 8.95 8.85 8.93
N VAL A 254 9.54 9.99 8.54
CA VAL A 254 10.63 10.01 7.56
C VAL A 254 11.88 9.36 8.14
N ASN A 255 12.24 9.67 9.38
CA ASN A 255 13.39 9.06 10.07
C ASN A 255 13.19 7.56 10.39
N ALA A 256 11.94 7.08 10.44
CA ALA A 256 11.65 5.65 10.52
C ALA A 256 11.96 4.91 9.20
N GLY A 257 11.99 5.61 8.06
CA GLY A 257 12.38 5.07 6.76
C GLY A 257 11.31 5.16 5.66
N ILE A 258 10.24 5.94 5.85
CA ILE A 258 9.20 6.17 4.84
C ILE A 258 9.72 7.12 3.75
N ASP A 259 9.57 6.73 2.48
CA ASP A 259 10.05 7.52 1.32
C ASP A 259 8.97 8.41 0.71
N MET A 260 7.72 7.93 0.70
CA MET A 260 6.59 8.62 0.10
C MET A 260 5.43 8.73 1.09
N VAL A 261 5.03 9.96 1.42
CA VAL A 261 3.93 10.20 2.36
C VAL A 261 2.65 10.46 1.59
N MET A 262 1.65 9.61 1.80
CA MET A 262 0.30 9.74 1.25
C MET A 262 -0.47 10.83 2.00
N VAL A 263 -0.22 12.08 1.62
CA VAL A 263 -0.93 13.27 2.15
C VAL A 263 -2.14 13.55 1.27
N PRO A 264 -3.38 13.35 1.76
CA PRO A 264 -4.55 13.36 0.88
C PRO A 264 -5.00 14.75 0.45
N TYR A 265 -4.73 15.76 1.26
CA TYR A 265 -5.31 17.10 1.06
C TYR A 265 -4.26 18.21 1.16
N ASN A 266 -3.57 18.31 2.30
CA ASN A 266 -2.69 19.45 2.59
C ASN A 266 -1.21 19.15 2.30
N TYR A 267 -0.89 18.85 1.04
CA TYR A 267 0.49 18.55 0.62
C TYR A 267 1.44 19.74 0.82
N ALA A 268 0.94 20.98 0.76
CA ALA A 268 1.75 22.18 0.97
C ALA A 268 2.29 22.25 2.41
N ARG A 269 1.44 21.99 3.41
CA ARG A 269 1.87 21.89 4.82
C ARG A 269 2.94 20.82 5.00
N PHE A 270 2.76 19.63 4.40
CA PHE A 270 3.76 18.57 4.48
C PHE A 270 5.12 19.01 3.93
N ILE A 271 5.14 19.60 2.73
CA ILE A 271 6.37 20.07 2.08
C ILE A 271 7.05 21.13 2.93
N ASP A 272 6.31 22.11 3.44
CA ASP A 272 6.87 23.19 4.27
C ASP A 272 7.45 22.63 5.58
N THR A 273 6.72 21.74 6.25
CA THR A 273 7.17 21.09 7.50
C THR A 273 8.44 20.26 7.28
N LEU A 274 8.46 19.40 6.25
CA LEU A 274 9.63 18.56 5.96
C LEU A 274 10.84 19.41 5.56
N THR A 275 10.63 20.47 4.77
CA THR A 275 11.72 21.38 4.36
C THR A 275 12.34 22.09 5.58
N GLN A 276 11.52 22.50 6.53
CA GLN A 276 12.00 23.12 7.77
C GLN A 276 12.79 22.15 8.64
N ALA A 277 12.30 20.92 8.81
CA ALA A 277 13.00 19.86 9.55
C ALA A 277 14.39 19.57 8.94
N VAL A 278 14.45 19.41 7.61
CA VAL A 278 15.74 19.20 6.91
C VAL A 278 16.69 20.39 7.10
N ALA A 279 16.18 21.62 7.06
CA ALA A 279 16.99 22.82 7.30
C ALA A 279 17.50 22.92 8.74
N ALA A 280 16.76 22.37 9.71
CA ALA A 280 17.14 22.30 11.12
C ALA A 280 18.11 21.14 11.43
N GLY A 281 18.13 20.10 10.59
CA GLY A 281 18.93 18.89 10.81
C GLY A 281 18.25 17.88 11.75
N ASP A 282 16.92 17.91 11.81
CA ASP A 282 16.08 17.00 12.59
C ASP A 282 15.96 15.60 11.96
#